data_AF-A0A3D3USS4-F1
#
_entry.id   AF-A0A3D3USS4-F1
#
_cell.length_a   1.000
_cell.length_b   1.000
_cell.length_c   1.000
_cell.angle_alpha   90.00
_cell.angle_beta   90.00
_cell.angle_gamma   90.00
#
_symmetry.space_group_name_H-M   'P 1'
#
loop_
_entity.id
_entity.type
_entity.pdbx_description
1 polymer ?
#
loop_
_entity_poly.entity_id
_entity_poly.type
_entity_poly.pdbx_seq_one_letter_code
_entity_poly.pdbx_strand_id
1 'polypeptide(L)'
;MDKSRAIILILAMAAIVAVVAMPCSADRNDEDSMWTEGEDRGPGPRRGPGRGPGRERFELTDEEVDRIMEGLKKRSPEKAKEIAELRKKDPDRFREELRRHAREEFGKIVRERIEKWQAEKRARFLEWLAKNVPEQAEELAKLKDRSPDHYGERYELVLKKYGRIYNESRRNPELAKVLLEDLKLQKRRDQLLGKIHTTTDRGEKEKLIKELDEVVGLRYDIIVRRKQMAYEWLLKRLEELRNQVRESRAEIHKAQDAKVKAENTRKRTRELLEEKEGFRWD
;
A
#
# COMPACT_ATOMS: atom_id res chain seq x y z
N MET A 1 -32.78 35.01 31.71
CA MET A 1 -32.00 36.17 32.16
C MET A 1 -30.74 35.68 32.83
N ASP A 2 -29.54 36.12 32.53
CA ASP A 2 -28.94 36.73 31.35
C ASP A 2 -27.44 36.76 31.67
N LYS A 3 -26.61 36.88 30.63
CA LYS A 3 -25.16 37.10 30.71
C LYS A 3 -24.29 35.90 31.08
N SER A 4 -24.21 34.89 30.21
CA SER A 4 -23.01 34.03 30.06
C SER A 4 -22.95 33.27 28.71
N ARG A 5 -23.65 33.72 27.67
CA ARG A 5 -23.69 33.06 26.34
C ARG A 5 -23.34 33.97 25.16
N ALA A 6 -22.56 35.01 25.41
CA ALA A 6 -21.99 35.84 24.37
C ALA A 6 -20.55 36.16 24.77
N ILE A 7 -19.59 35.35 24.28
CA ILE A 7 -18.15 35.60 24.04
C ILE A 7 -17.52 34.25 23.61
N ILE A 8 -18.07 33.59 22.58
CA ILE A 8 -17.32 32.62 21.75
C ILE A 8 -17.93 32.67 20.35
N LEU A 9 -18.00 33.86 19.75
CA LEU A 9 -18.41 34.03 18.35
C LEU A 9 -17.71 35.24 17.68
N ILE A 10 -16.52 35.61 18.16
CA ILE A 10 -15.65 36.60 17.50
C ILE A 10 -14.19 36.11 17.59
N LEU A 11 -13.87 35.01 16.90
CA LEU A 11 -12.50 34.63 16.52
C LEU A 11 -12.52 33.91 15.16
N ALA A 12 -13.37 34.40 14.26
CA ALA A 12 -13.44 33.93 12.88
C ALA A 12 -13.83 35.10 11.96
N MET A 13 -13.10 36.23 12.03
CA MET A 13 -13.11 37.31 11.02
C MET A 13 -12.11 38.43 11.37
N ALA A 14 -10.82 38.11 11.54
CA ALA A 14 -9.75 39.10 11.63
C ALA A 14 -8.36 38.50 11.32
N ALA A 15 -8.21 37.90 10.14
CA ALA A 15 -6.90 37.55 9.59
C ALA A 15 -6.87 37.77 8.07
N ILE A 16 -7.42 38.89 7.63
CA ILE A 16 -7.14 39.47 6.32
C ILE A 16 -6.59 40.87 6.57
N VAL A 17 -5.49 41.17 5.88
CA VAL A 17 -4.68 42.41 5.87
C VAL A 17 -3.53 42.44 6.87
N ALA A 18 -2.36 41.97 6.40
CA ALA A 18 -1.10 42.74 6.33
C ALA A 18 0.14 41.82 6.30
N VAL A 19 0.31 41.01 5.25
CA VAL A 19 1.67 40.57 4.87
C VAL A 19 2.18 41.58 3.85
N VAL A 20 2.90 42.56 4.38
CA VAL A 20 3.75 43.50 3.67
C VAL A 20 4.63 42.73 2.70
N ALA A 21 4.71 43.22 1.47
CA ALA A 21 5.65 42.78 0.45
C ALA A 21 7.08 42.83 1.01
N MET A 22 7.60 41.68 1.45
CA MET A 22 9.03 41.43 1.48
C MET A 22 9.43 40.90 0.11
N PRO A 23 10.56 41.34 -0.48
CA PRO A 23 11.06 40.78 -1.72
C PRO A 23 11.58 39.36 -1.40
N CYS A 24 10.68 38.39 -1.40
CA CYS A 24 11.05 36.99 -1.52
C CYS A 24 11.54 36.79 -2.94
N SER A 25 12.86 36.90 -3.11
CA SER A 25 13.59 36.14 -4.11
C SER A 25 13.41 34.65 -3.77
N ALA A 26 12.26 34.10 -4.16
CA ALA A 26 12.02 32.68 -4.11
C ALA A 26 12.44 32.11 -5.46
N ASP A 27 13.52 31.32 -5.42
CA ASP A 27 13.89 30.35 -6.45
C ASP A 27 12.63 29.73 -7.06
N ARG A 28 12.51 29.84 -8.39
CA ARG A 28 11.56 29.03 -9.15
C ARG A 28 12.06 27.59 -9.13
N ASN A 29 11.79 26.87 -8.06
CA ASN A 29 11.99 25.43 -8.02
C ASN A 29 11.10 24.77 -9.08
N ASP A 30 11.66 23.82 -9.83
CA ASP A 30 10.95 22.98 -10.81
C ASP A 30 9.79 22.12 -10.23
N GLU A 31 9.44 22.33 -8.96
CA GLU A 31 8.32 21.69 -8.25
C GLU A 31 6.93 22.20 -8.67
N ASP A 32 6.85 23.31 -9.40
CA ASP A 32 5.57 23.90 -9.87
C ASP A 32 5.19 23.47 -11.31
N SER A 33 6.00 22.66 -11.99
CA SER A 33 5.65 22.22 -13.34
C SER A 33 4.54 21.16 -13.30
N MET A 34 3.46 21.43 -14.05
CA MET A 34 2.35 20.49 -14.31
C MET A 34 2.85 19.11 -14.76
N TRP A 35 4.06 19.06 -15.32
CA TRP A 35 4.68 17.87 -15.89
C TRP A 35 5.60 17.10 -14.92
N THR A 36 6.04 17.72 -13.82
CA THR A 36 7.03 17.14 -12.87
C THR A 36 6.42 16.70 -11.55
N GLU A 37 5.10 16.81 -11.36
CA GLU A 37 4.49 16.38 -10.12
C GLU A 37 4.76 14.90 -9.82
N GLY A 38 5.45 14.69 -8.69
CA GLY A 38 5.98 13.42 -8.25
C GLY A 38 5.05 12.24 -8.52
N GLU A 39 5.60 11.24 -9.19
CA GLU A 39 4.97 9.96 -9.57
C GLU A 39 4.22 9.26 -8.41
N ASP A 40 4.43 9.73 -7.18
CA ASP A 40 3.92 9.25 -5.90
C ASP A 40 2.74 10.04 -5.26
N ARG A 41 2.28 11.17 -5.83
CA ARG A 41 1.13 11.94 -5.26
C ARG A 41 -0.25 11.51 -5.81
N GLY A 42 -0.40 10.23 -6.16
CA GLY A 42 -1.73 9.68 -6.50
C GLY A 42 -2.64 9.51 -5.28
N PRO A 43 -3.97 9.40 -5.44
CA PRO A 43 -4.87 9.09 -4.35
C PRO A 43 -4.55 7.70 -3.78
N GLY A 44 -4.01 7.70 -2.59
CA GLY A 44 -3.64 6.50 -1.87
C GLY A 44 -2.64 6.84 -0.78
N PRO A 45 -2.67 6.15 0.38
CA PRO A 45 -1.60 6.31 1.34
C PRO A 45 -0.27 5.99 0.64
N ARG A 46 0.73 6.88 0.78
CA ARG A 46 2.14 6.56 0.53
C ARG A 46 2.37 5.21 1.18
N ARG A 47 2.51 4.16 0.37
CA ARG A 47 2.90 2.86 0.89
C ARG A 47 4.34 3.05 1.33
N GLY A 48 4.54 3.37 2.61
CA GLY A 48 5.76 2.98 3.31
C GLY A 48 6.05 1.52 2.99
N PRO A 49 7.33 1.10 2.97
CA PRO A 49 7.78 -0.19 2.47
C PRO A 49 6.80 -1.25 2.93
N GLY A 50 6.12 -1.84 1.94
CA GLY A 50 4.95 -2.67 2.18
C GLY A 50 5.26 -3.60 3.33
N ARG A 51 4.46 -3.51 4.40
CA ARG A 51 4.47 -4.50 5.47
C ARG A 51 4.21 -5.83 4.77
N GLY A 52 5.28 -6.54 4.43
CA GLY A 52 5.18 -7.89 3.92
C GLY A 52 4.44 -8.73 4.96
N PRO A 53 4.02 -9.94 4.62
CA PRO A 53 3.35 -10.82 5.57
C PRO A 53 4.10 -11.01 6.91
N GLY A 54 5.41 -10.68 6.97
CA GLY A 54 6.32 -10.99 8.06
C GLY A 54 6.15 -10.30 9.42
N ARG A 55 4.98 -9.78 9.82
CA ARG A 55 4.76 -9.29 11.20
C ARG A 55 3.47 -9.70 11.89
N GLU A 56 2.55 -10.37 11.21
CA GLU A 56 1.46 -11.07 11.92
C GLU A 56 2.01 -12.39 12.44
N ARG A 57 1.69 -12.74 13.70
CA ARG A 57 2.01 -14.06 14.25
C ARG A 57 1.35 -15.11 13.36
N PHE A 58 2.13 -15.74 12.48
CA PHE A 58 1.61 -16.80 11.63
C PHE A 58 1.18 -17.98 12.49
N GLU A 59 -0.07 -18.38 12.33
CA GLU A 59 -0.53 -19.68 12.77
C GLU A 59 -0.04 -20.74 11.78
N LEU A 60 0.55 -21.79 12.32
CA LEU A 60 0.98 -22.96 11.56
C LEU A 60 -0.23 -23.87 11.33
N THR A 61 -0.27 -24.51 10.16
CA THR A 61 -1.21 -25.62 9.93
C THR A 61 -0.70 -26.90 10.62
N ASP A 62 -1.58 -27.86 10.87
CA ASP A 62 -1.18 -29.14 11.47
C ASP A 62 -0.12 -29.88 10.63
N GLU A 63 -0.23 -29.82 9.30
CA GLU A 63 0.76 -30.39 8.37
C GLU A 63 2.14 -29.72 8.50
N GLU A 64 2.17 -28.40 8.70
CA GLU A 64 3.42 -27.67 8.93
C GLU A 64 4.03 -27.98 10.29
N VAL A 65 3.18 -28.11 11.32
CA VAL A 65 3.62 -28.57 12.64
C VAL A 65 4.24 -29.96 12.55
N ASP A 66 3.63 -30.88 11.81
CA ASP A 66 4.17 -32.23 11.62
C ASP A 66 5.51 -32.21 10.88
N ARG A 67 5.65 -31.41 9.83
CA ARG A 67 6.93 -31.20 9.12
C ARG A 67 8.01 -30.62 10.05
N ILE A 68 7.66 -29.66 10.90
CA ILE A 68 8.59 -29.10 11.90
C ILE A 68 9.01 -30.18 12.90
N MET A 69 8.06 -30.97 13.40
CA MET A 69 8.31 -32.04 14.36
C MET A 69 9.20 -33.13 13.75
N GLU A 70 9.04 -33.48 12.48
CA GLU A 70 9.94 -34.41 11.77
C GLU A 70 11.36 -33.86 11.65
N GLY A 71 11.51 -32.57 11.30
CA GLY A 71 12.82 -31.92 11.29
C GLY A 71 13.46 -31.89 12.67
N LEU A 72 12.68 -31.58 13.71
CA LEU A 72 13.14 -31.58 15.10
C LEU A 72 13.53 -32.98 15.56
N LYS A 73 12.78 -34.03 15.20
CA LYS A 73 13.12 -35.43 15.52
C LYS A 73 14.48 -35.82 14.95
N LYS A 74 14.82 -35.33 13.75
CA LYS A 74 16.13 -35.60 13.11
C LYS A 74 17.28 -34.87 13.78
N ARG A 75 17.07 -33.63 14.26
CA ARG A 75 18.12 -32.84 14.93
C ARG A 75 18.26 -33.16 16.43
N SER A 76 17.14 -33.37 17.12
CA SER A 76 17.08 -33.52 18.58
C SER A 76 15.91 -34.45 18.95
N PRO A 77 16.11 -35.77 18.89
CA PRO A 77 15.04 -36.75 19.09
C PRO A 77 14.44 -36.71 20.51
N GLU A 78 15.25 -36.43 21.53
CA GLU A 78 14.79 -36.33 22.92
C GLU A 78 13.86 -35.12 23.11
N LYS A 79 14.28 -33.95 22.66
CA LYS A 79 13.46 -32.72 22.70
C LYS A 79 12.20 -32.85 21.86
N ALA A 80 12.25 -33.56 20.74
CA ALA A 80 11.05 -33.83 19.94
C ALA A 80 10.04 -34.71 20.68
N LYS A 81 10.47 -35.68 21.50
CA LYS A 81 9.58 -36.49 22.34
C LYS A 81 8.95 -35.65 23.45
N GLU A 82 9.76 -34.85 24.17
CA GLU A 82 9.28 -33.94 25.22
C GLU A 82 8.20 -32.98 24.66
N ILE A 83 8.47 -32.37 23.51
CA ILE A 83 7.54 -31.44 22.87
C ILE A 83 6.30 -32.19 22.33
N ALA A 84 6.43 -33.40 21.79
CA ALA A 84 5.28 -34.18 21.33
C ALA A 84 4.26 -34.48 22.45
N GLU A 85 4.74 -34.75 23.68
CA GLU A 85 3.89 -34.96 24.85
C GLU A 85 3.11 -33.70 25.25
N LEU A 86 3.69 -32.51 25.02
CA LEU A 86 3.01 -31.24 25.30
C LEU A 86 1.84 -30.99 24.34
N ARG A 87 1.85 -31.54 23.12
CA ARG A 87 0.80 -31.30 22.11
C ARG A 87 -0.62 -31.62 22.61
N LYS A 88 -0.76 -32.61 23.50
CA LYS A 88 -2.07 -33.00 24.09
C LYS A 88 -2.32 -32.40 25.47
N LYS A 89 -1.25 -32.12 26.24
CA LYS A 89 -1.34 -31.67 27.64
C LYS A 89 -1.51 -30.16 27.76
N ASP A 90 -0.76 -29.42 26.94
CA ASP A 90 -0.74 -27.95 26.96
C ASP A 90 -0.38 -27.44 25.55
N PRO A 91 -1.39 -27.19 24.70
CA PRO A 91 -1.19 -26.73 23.33
C PRO A 91 -0.43 -25.40 23.21
N ASP A 92 -0.53 -24.53 24.23
CA ASP A 92 0.13 -23.23 24.21
C ASP A 92 1.62 -23.37 24.54
N ARG A 93 1.97 -24.14 25.58
CA ARG A 93 3.38 -24.49 25.85
C ARG A 93 4.00 -25.31 24.73
N PHE A 94 3.24 -26.20 24.09
CA PHE A 94 3.70 -26.90 22.89
C PHE A 94 4.14 -25.93 21.80
N ARG A 95 3.33 -24.92 21.48
CA ARG A 95 3.66 -23.93 20.44
C ARG A 95 4.86 -23.08 20.82
N GLU A 96 5.02 -22.73 22.09
CA GLU A 96 6.15 -21.95 22.59
C GLU A 96 7.47 -22.73 22.51
N GLU A 97 7.48 -23.95 23.03
CA GLU A 97 8.66 -24.83 23.01
C GLU A 97 9.03 -25.25 21.58
N LEU A 98 8.02 -25.51 20.73
CA LEU A 98 8.24 -25.80 19.31
C LEU A 98 8.91 -24.61 18.61
N ARG A 99 8.47 -23.36 18.85
CA ARG A 99 9.10 -22.16 18.28
C ARG A 99 10.53 -21.97 18.77
N ARG A 100 10.79 -22.25 20.04
CA ARG A 100 12.11 -22.10 20.66
C ARG A 100 13.11 -23.11 20.11
N HIS A 101 12.71 -24.37 20.02
CA HIS A 101 13.61 -25.48 19.69
C HIS A 101 13.63 -25.87 18.21
N ALA A 102 12.67 -25.41 17.41
CA ALA A 102 12.58 -25.71 15.98
C ALA A 102 12.75 -24.50 15.05
N ARG A 103 13.49 -23.48 15.49
CA ARG A 103 13.67 -22.20 14.77
C ARG A 103 14.11 -22.34 13.31
N GLU A 104 15.00 -23.28 12.99
CA GLU A 104 15.47 -23.51 11.62
C GLU A 104 14.35 -24.03 10.69
N GLU A 105 13.54 -24.95 11.20
CA GLU A 105 12.43 -25.57 10.46
C GLU A 105 11.28 -24.58 10.29
N PHE A 106 11.00 -23.79 11.34
CA PHE A 106 10.15 -22.62 11.22
C PHE A 106 10.65 -21.66 10.14
N GLY A 107 11.96 -21.38 10.10
CA GLY A 107 12.57 -20.52 9.09
C GLY A 107 12.41 -21.07 7.67
N LYS A 108 12.45 -22.40 7.48
CA LYS A 108 12.17 -23.03 6.17
C LYS A 108 10.72 -22.84 5.75
N ILE A 109 9.76 -23.13 6.63
CA ILE A 109 8.33 -22.97 6.32
C ILE A 109 7.96 -21.52 6.04
N VAL A 110 8.51 -20.58 6.81
CA VAL A 110 8.29 -19.15 6.56
C VAL A 110 8.86 -18.75 5.19
N ARG A 111 10.05 -19.24 4.82
CA ARG A 111 10.62 -19.01 3.48
C ARG A 111 9.74 -19.58 2.38
N GLU A 112 9.33 -20.85 2.49
CA GLU A 112 8.43 -21.50 1.52
C GLU A 112 7.12 -20.71 1.33
N ARG A 113 6.50 -20.25 2.43
CA ARG A 113 5.29 -19.42 2.38
C ARG A 113 5.53 -18.09 1.69
N ILE A 114 6.65 -17.42 2.00
CA ILE A 114 7.02 -16.16 1.35
C ILE A 114 7.25 -16.38 -0.15
N GLU A 115 7.97 -17.44 -0.53
CA GLU A 115 8.22 -17.81 -1.92
C GLU A 115 6.91 -18.10 -2.66
N LYS A 116 6.01 -18.88 -2.06
CA LYS A 116 4.68 -19.15 -2.61
C LYS A 116 3.87 -17.87 -2.79
N TRP A 117 3.84 -17.00 -1.77
CA TRP A 117 3.15 -15.72 -1.85
C TRP A 117 3.74 -14.80 -2.93
N GLN A 118 5.07 -14.75 -3.07
CA GLN A 118 5.73 -14.00 -4.14
C GLN A 118 5.39 -14.59 -5.52
N ALA A 119 5.39 -15.91 -5.66
CA ALA A 119 5.03 -16.59 -6.90
C ALA A 119 3.58 -16.31 -7.29
N GLU A 120 2.64 -16.40 -6.35
CA GLU A 120 1.24 -16.06 -6.57
C GLU A 120 1.05 -14.59 -6.96
N LYS A 121 1.74 -13.68 -6.28
CA LYS A 121 1.72 -12.26 -6.65
C LYS A 121 2.24 -12.03 -8.06
N ARG A 122 3.36 -12.64 -8.40
CA ARG A 122 3.96 -12.58 -9.73
C ARG A 122 3.00 -13.12 -10.79
N ALA A 123 2.38 -14.27 -10.54
CA ALA A 123 1.40 -14.87 -11.46
C ALA A 123 0.21 -13.93 -11.72
N ARG A 124 -0.39 -13.37 -10.66
CA ARG A 124 -1.50 -12.41 -10.78
C ARG A 124 -1.12 -11.15 -11.55
N PHE A 125 0.11 -10.66 -11.36
CA PHE A 125 0.61 -9.51 -12.12
C PHE A 125 0.80 -9.85 -13.60
N LEU A 126 1.40 -11.01 -13.92
CA LEU A 126 1.59 -11.45 -15.30
C LEU A 126 0.26 -11.71 -16.03
N GLU A 127 -0.73 -12.29 -15.36
CA GLU A 127 -2.08 -12.46 -15.89
C GLU A 127 -2.73 -11.11 -16.22
N TRP A 128 -2.65 -10.16 -15.28
CA TRP A 128 -3.13 -8.81 -15.51
C TRP A 128 -2.40 -8.13 -16.67
N LEU A 129 -1.08 -8.31 -16.77
CA LEU A 129 -0.26 -7.74 -17.84
C LEU A 129 -0.67 -8.30 -19.20
N ALA A 130 -0.87 -9.61 -19.31
CA ALA A 130 -1.33 -10.25 -20.54
C ALA A 130 -2.69 -9.70 -21.02
N LYS A 131 -3.61 -9.44 -20.08
CA LYS A 131 -4.93 -8.90 -20.40
C LYS A 131 -4.92 -7.42 -20.82
N ASN A 132 -4.09 -6.59 -20.18
CA ASN A 132 -4.16 -5.13 -20.34
C ASN A 132 -3.05 -4.57 -21.24
N VAL A 133 -1.92 -5.26 -21.35
CA VAL A 133 -0.72 -4.85 -22.09
C VAL A 133 -0.07 -6.08 -22.75
N PRO A 134 -0.77 -6.76 -23.67
CA PRO A 134 -0.34 -8.05 -24.24
C PRO A 134 1.05 -7.99 -24.88
N GLU A 135 1.40 -6.90 -25.58
CA GLU A 135 2.72 -6.68 -26.18
C GLU A 135 3.87 -6.88 -25.16
N GLN A 136 3.72 -6.34 -23.94
CA GLN A 136 4.75 -6.45 -22.90
C GLN A 136 4.78 -7.84 -22.25
N ALA A 137 3.63 -8.50 -22.14
CA ALA A 137 3.56 -9.86 -21.64
C ALA A 137 4.23 -10.86 -22.60
N GLU A 138 4.00 -10.70 -23.91
CA GLU A 138 4.64 -11.51 -24.94
C GLU A 138 6.16 -11.28 -24.99
N GLU A 139 6.61 -10.02 -24.88
CA GLU A 139 8.03 -9.69 -24.83
C GLU A 139 8.72 -10.38 -23.65
N LEU A 140 8.09 -10.33 -22.46
CA LEU A 140 8.58 -11.03 -21.27
C LEU A 140 8.59 -12.56 -21.45
N ALA A 141 7.56 -13.14 -22.06
CA ALA A 141 7.49 -14.57 -22.30
C ALA A 141 8.63 -15.03 -23.23
N LYS A 142 8.86 -14.31 -24.35
CA LYS A 142 9.95 -14.60 -25.29
C LYS A 142 11.34 -14.49 -24.63
N LEU A 143 11.52 -13.52 -23.73
CA LEU A 143 12.78 -13.35 -22.98
C LEU A 143 13.03 -14.50 -22.00
N LYS A 144 11.97 -15.03 -21.37
CA LYS A 144 12.09 -16.16 -20.46
C LYS A 144 12.70 -17.39 -21.13
N ASP A 145 12.34 -17.65 -22.38
CA ASP A 145 12.83 -18.80 -23.15
C ASP A 145 14.24 -18.57 -23.73
N ARG A 146 14.54 -17.34 -24.14
CA ARG A 146 15.80 -16.99 -24.83
C ARG A 146 16.94 -16.62 -23.91
N SER A 147 16.66 -15.96 -22.79
CA SER A 147 17.68 -15.42 -21.87
C SER A 147 17.14 -15.36 -20.44
N PRO A 148 17.09 -16.51 -19.75
CA PRO A 148 16.57 -16.61 -18.38
C PRO A 148 17.23 -15.62 -17.40
N ASP A 149 18.53 -15.34 -17.57
CA ASP A 149 19.29 -14.43 -16.70
C ASP A 149 18.78 -12.99 -16.80
N HIS A 150 18.36 -12.55 -18.00
CA HIS A 150 17.87 -11.18 -18.24
C HIS A 150 16.37 -11.04 -17.98
N TYR A 151 15.65 -12.16 -17.84
CA TYR A 151 14.21 -12.15 -17.57
C TYR A 151 13.90 -11.46 -16.23
N GLY A 152 14.73 -11.67 -15.20
CA GLY A 152 14.56 -11.04 -13.90
C GLY A 152 14.59 -9.51 -14.00
N GLU A 153 15.63 -8.97 -14.61
CA GLU A 153 15.80 -7.52 -14.78
C GLU A 153 14.67 -6.91 -15.62
N ARG A 154 14.31 -7.54 -16.73
CA ARG A 154 13.20 -7.05 -17.56
C ARG A 154 11.87 -7.08 -16.81
N TYR A 155 11.62 -8.16 -16.05
CA TYR A 155 10.42 -8.27 -15.23
C TYR A 155 10.35 -7.13 -14.21
N GLU A 156 11.45 -6.81 -13.52
CA GLU A 156 11.49 -5.70 -12.54
C GLU A 156 11.24 -4.35 -13.21
N LEU A 157 11.77 -4.11 -14.41
CA LEU A 157 11.49 -2.88 -15.16
C LEU A 157 10.00 -2.77 -15.55
N VAL A 158 9.41 -3.87 -16.01
CA VAL A 158 7.97 -3.92 -16.33
C VAL A 158 7.14 -3.74 -15.07
N LEU A 159 7.52 -4.35 -13.95
CA LEU A 159 6.85 -4.17 -12.67
C LEU A 159 6.96 -2.74 -12.16
N LYS A 160 8.12 -2.08 -12.31
CA LYS A 160 8.29 -0.66 -11.96
C LYS A 160 7.35 0.22 -12.78
N LYS A 161 7.25 -0.05 -14.09
CA LYS A 161 6.43 0.75 -15.02
C LYS A 161 4.92 0.54 -14.84
N TYR A 162 4.48 -0.70 -14.68
CA TYR A 162 3.05 -1.06 -14.66
C TYR A 162 2.51 -1.44 -13.28
N GLY A 163 3.37 -1.67 -12.30
CA GLY A 163 3.00 -2.16 -10.98
C GLY A 163 2.08 -1.21 -10.22
N ARG A 164 2.25 0.11 -10.38
CA ARG A 164 1.30 1.09 -9.83
C ARG A 164 -0.09 0.91 -10.43
N ILE A 165 -0.18 0.79 -11.76
CA ILE A 165 -1.44 0.61 -12.49
C ILE A 165 -2.13 -0.68 -12.08
N TYR A 166 -1.37 -1.79 -11.96
CA TYR A 166 -1.88 -3.07 -11.46
C TYR A 166 -2.46 -2.96 -10.04
N ASN A 167 -1.78 -2.24 -9.14
CA ASN A 167 -2.30 -2.03 -7.79
C ASN A 167 -3.57 -1.18 -7.81
N GLU A 168 -3.61 -0.12 -8.62
CA GLU A 168 -4.78 0.74 -8.79
C GLU A 168 -5.95 0.01 -9.43
N SER A 169 -5.74 -0.92 -10.36
CA SER A 169 -6.86 -1.62 -11.02
C SER A 169 -7.72 -2.43 -10.04
N ARG A 170 -7.18 -2.74 -8.86
CA ARG A 170 -7.88 -3.44 -7.78
C ARG A 170 -8.57 -2.50 -6.77
N ARG A 171 -8.16 -1.24 -6.73
CA ARG A 171 -8.59 -0.24 -5.71
C ARG A 171 -9.43 0.85 -6.33
N ASN A 172 -8.95 1.40 -7.44
CA ASN A 172 -9.57 2.43 -8.25
C ASN A 172 -9.39 2.07 -9.74
N PRO A 173 -10.31 1.25 -10.31
CA PRO A 173 -10.23 0.81 -11.70
C PRO A 173 -10.25 1.96 -12.71
N GLU A 174 -10.91 3.07 -12.40
CA GLU A 174 -10.93 4.25 -13.26
C GLU A 174 -9.55 4.92 -13.30
N LEU A 175 -8.89 5.10 -12.15
CA LEU A 175 -7.55 5.67 -12.12
C LEU A 175 -6.57 4.78 -12.87
N ALA A 176 -6.68 3.46 -12.75
CA ALA A 176 -5.85 2.53 -13.50
C ALA A 176 -5.97 2.73 -15.03
N LYS A 177 -7.19 2.98 -15.54
CA LYS A 177 -7.39 3.28 -16.96
C LYS A 177 -6.69 4.57 -17.37
N VAL A 178 -6.86 5.64 -16.59
CA VAL A 178 -6.23 6.95 -16.84
C VAL A 178 -4.71 6.84 -16.85
N LEU A 179 -4.13 6.11 -15.89
CA LEU A 179 -2.67 5.88 -15.85
C LEU A 179 -2.16 5.05 -17.02
N LEU A 180 -2.93 4.07 -17.47
CA LEU A 180 -2.56 3.26 -18.63
C LEU A 180 -2.58 4.09 -19.93
N GLU A 181 -3.54 4.99 -20.05
CA GLU A 181 -3.64 5.92 -21.18
C GLU A 181 -2.47 6.93 -21.19
N ASP A 182 -2.11 7.49 -20.03
CA ASP A 182 -0.92 8.35 -19.88
C ASP A 182 0.34 7.64 -20.39
N LEU A 183 0.56 6.38 -20.00
CA LEU A 183 1.71 5.60 -20.47
C LEU A 183 1.70 5.37 -21.99
N LYS A 184 0.53 5.19 -22.61
CA LYS A 184 0.41 5.06 -24.06
C LYS A 184 0.78 6.36 -24.76
N LEU A 185 0.27 7.49 -24.27
CA LEU A 185 0.60 8.80 -24.81
C LEU A 185 2.08 9.14 -24.59
N GLN A 186 2.66 8.76 -23.47
CA GLN A 186 4.10 8.91 -23.22
C GLN A 186 4.92 8.11 -24.23
N LYS A 187 4.56 6.85 -24.51
CA LYS A 187 5.21 6.04 -25.57
C LYS A 187 5.11 6.72 -26.93
N ARG A 188 3.93 7.25 -27.30
CA ARG A 188 3.73 7.96 -28.58
C ARG A 188 4.55 9.24 -28.66
N ARG A 189 4.58 10.04 -27.59
CA ARG A 189 5.43 11.23 -27.47
C ARG A 189 6.89 10.89 -27.72
N ASP A 190 7.41 9.87 -27.05
CA ASP A 190 8.82 9.48 -27.16
C ASP A 190 9.15 8.99 -28.58
N GLN A 191 8.23 8.28 -29.23
CA GLN A 191 8.36 7.89 -30.63
C GLN A 191 8.37 9.09 -31.59
N LEU A 192 7.50 10.08 -31.37
CA LEU A 192 7.44 11.30 -32.17
C LEU A 192 8.73 12.12 -32.02
N LEU A 193 9.23 12.28 -30.78
CA LEU A 193 10.51 12.94 -30.53
C LEU A 193 11.66 12.24 -31.27
N GLY A 194 11.69 10.90 -31.23
CA GLY A 194 12.66 10.12 -32.00
C GLY A 194 12.61 10.43 -33.50
N LYS A 195 11.41 10.40 -34.10
CA LYS A 195 11.21 10.73 -35.52
C LYS A 195 11.64 12.17 -35.84
N ILE A 196 11.20 13.14 -35.06
CA ILE A 196 11.52 14.58 -35.23
C ILE A 196 13.03 14.83 -35.22
N HIS A 197 13.77 14.12 -34.36
CA HIS A 197 15.22 14.24 -34.29
C HIS A 197 15.92 13.68 -35.54
N THR A 198 15.35 12.65 -36.17
CA THR A 198 15.92 12.01 -37.36
C THR A 198 15.45 12.63 -38.69
N THR A 199 14.31 13.31 -38.72
CA THR A 199 13.74 13.89 -39.95
C THR A 199 14.47 15.18 -40.34
N THR A 200 14.99 15.21 -41.56
CA THR A 200 15.66 16.37 -42.16
C THR A 200 14.72 17.26 -42.97
N ASP A 201 13.63 16.70 -43.53
CA ASP A 201 12.64 17.46 -44.28
C ASP A 201 11.85 18.41 -43.36
N ARG A 202 11.80 19.69 -43.72
CA ARG A 202 11.19 20.72 -42.88
C ARG A 202 9.67 20.60 -42.83
N GLY A 203 9.02 20.23 -43.93
CA GLY A 203 7.56 20.12 -44.00
C GLY A 203 7.04 18.92 -43.21
N GLU A 204 7.72 17.78 -43.32
CA GLU A 204 7.44 16.58 -42.53
C GLU A 204 7.72 16.82 -41.04
N LYS A 205 8.82 17.49 -40.71
CA LYS A 205 9.14 17.85 -39.33
C LYS A 205 8.07 18.73 -38.70
N GLU A 206 7.52 19.70 -39.44
CA GLU A 206 6.42 20.53 -38.94
C GLU A 206 5.14 19.72 -38.67
N LYS A 207 4.81 18.74 -39.53
CA LYS A 207 3.68 17.82 -39.30
C LYS A 207 3.87 16.99 -38.04
N LEU A 208 5.07 16.44 -37.84
CA LEU A 208 5.40 15.67 -36.63
C LEU A 208 5.35 16.52 -35.37
N ILE A 209 5.74 17.80 -35.44
CA ILE A 209 5.63 18.75 -34.32
C ILE A 209 4.16 19.01 -33.97
N LYS A 210 3.27 19.18 -34.97
CA LYS A 210 1.83 19.33 -34.72
C LYS A 210 1.24 18.09 -34.06
N GLU A 211 1.61 16.90 -34.53
CA GLU A 211 1.18 15.65 -33.88
C GLU A 211 1.72 15.52 -32.44
N LEU A 212 2.95 15.97 -32.20
CA LEU A 212 3.52 16.01 -30.85
C LEU A 212 2.73 16.97 -29.94
N ASP A 213 2.35 18.15 -30.44
CA ASP A 213 1.54 19.12 -29.70
C ASP A 213 0.18 18.53 -29.29
N GLU A 214 -0.51 17.85 -30.21
CA GLU A 214 -1.76 17.14 -29.91
C GLU A 214 -1.57 16.08 -28.82
N VAL A 215 -0.51 15.28 -28.91
CA VAL A 215 -0.20 14.25 -27.90
C VAL A 215 0.11 14.88 -26.54
N VAL A 216 0.84 15.99 -26.51
CA VAL A 216 1.14 16.72 -25.27
C VAL A 216 -0.14 17.31 -24.69
N GLY A 217 -1.02 17.90 -25.50
CA GLY A 217 -2.34 18.38 -25.08
C GLY A 217 -3.19 17.29 -24.42
N LEU A 218 -3.31 16.12 -25.07
CA LEU A 218 -4.03 14.98 -24.47
C LEU A 218 -3.43 14.52 -23.14
N ARG A 219 -2.09 14.57 -22.99
CA ARG A 219 -1.44 14.25 -21.71
C ARG A 219 -1.74 15.28 -20.64
N TYR A 220 -1.83 16.57 -21.01
CA TYR A 220 -2.24 17.62 -20.09
C TYR A 220 -3.63 17.32 -19.52
N ASP A 221 -4.60 16.98 -20.38
CA ASP A 221 -5.96 16.63 -19.95
C ASP A 221 -5.97 15.43 -19.00
N ILE A 222 -5.15 14.41 -19.27
CA ILE A 222 -4.98 13.27 -18.37
C ILE A 222 -4.40 13.68 -17.02
N ILE A 223 -3.42 14.59 -16.99
CA ILE A 223 -2.83 15.09 -15.73
C ILE A 223 -3.89 15.84 -14.92
N VAL A 224 -4.67 16.70 -15.57
CA VAL A 224 -5.80 17.39 -14.93
C VAL A 224 -6.81 16.37 -14.38
N ARG A 225 -7.18 15.35 -15.16
CA ARG A 225 -8.09 14.29 -14.71
C ARG A 225 -7.55 13.54 -13.49
N ARG A 226 -6.26 13.20 -13.48
CA ARG A 226 -5.60 12.57 -12.32
C ARG A 226 -5.70 13.44 -11.07
N LYS A 227 -5.50 14.76 -11.20
CA LYS A 227 -5.62 15.71 -10.10
C LYS A 227 -7.06 15.80 -9.57
N GLN A 228 -8.05 15.83 -10.46
CA GLN A 228 -9.47 15.81 -10.07
C GLN A 228 -9.81 14.55 -9.26
N MET A 229 -9.40 13.37 -9.74
CA MET A 229 -9.61 12.11 -9.02
C MET A 229 -8.90 12.09 -7.66
N ALA A 230 -7.71 12.68 -7.58
CA ALA A 230 -6.99 12.81 -6.30
C ALA A 230 -7.76 13.71 -5.32
N TYR A 231 -8.28 14.82 -5.80
CA TYR A 231 -9.10 15.75 -5.03
C TYR A 231 -10.38 15.10 -4.51
N GLU A 232 -11.14 14.41 -5.37
CA GLU A 232 -12.37 13.69 -5.00
C GLU A 232 -12.11 12.63 -3.92
N TRP A 233 -11.01 11.89 -4.06
CA TRP A 233 -10.61 10.92 -3.05
C TRP A 233 -10.27 11.58 -1.70
N LEU A 234 -9.57 12.72 -1.71
CA LEU A 234 -9.25 13.47 -0.50
C LEU A 234 -10.53 13.99 0.19
N LEU A 235 -11.51 14.46 -0.57
CA LEU A 235 -12.81 14.88 0.00
C LEU A 235 -13.50 13.71 0.70
N LYS A 236 -13.58 12.54 0.06
CA LYS A 236 -14.16 11.35 0.67
C LYS A 236 -13.41 10.93 1.94
N ARG A 237 -12.08 10.96 1.89
CA ARG A 237 -11.25 10.61 3.05
C ARG A 237 -11.45 11.58 4.22
N LEU A 238 -11.60 12.87 3.91
CA LEU A 238 -11.88 13.90 4.91
C LEU A 238 -13.23 13.65 5.60
N GLU A 239 -14.25 13.26 4.83
CA GLU A 239 -15.57 12.90 5.37
C GLU A 239 -15.51 11.68 6.28
N GLU A 240 -14.84 10.60 5.86
CA GLU A 240 -14.62 9.41 6.68
C GLU A 240 -13.93 9.75 8.01
N LEU A 241 -12.87 10.56 7.96
CA LEU A 241 -12.14 10.99 9.16
C LEU A 241 -13.01 11.85 10.08
N ARG A 242 -13.83 12.75 9.53
CA ARG A 242 -14.78 13.54 10.32
C ARG A 242 -15.78 12.64 11.05
N ASN A 243 -16.28 11.60 10.39
CA ASN A 243 -17.18 10.63 11.01
C ASN A 243 -16.49 9.84 12.13
N GLN A 244 -15.27 9.35 11.91
CA GLN A 244 -14.49 8.65 12.93
C GLN A 244 -14.22 9.52 14.16
N VAL A 245 -13.87 10.80 13.96
CA VAL A 245 -13.65 11.74 15.07
C VAL A 245 -14.95 11.96 15.85
N ARG A 246 -16.09 12.07 15.16
CA ARG A 246 -17.40 12.22 15.80
C ARG A 246 -17.78 10.99 16.63
N GLU A 247 -17.60 9.79 16.06
CA GLU A 247 -17.86 8.51 16.74
C GLU A 247 -16.98 8.35 17.97
N SER A 248 -15.67 8.56 17.82
CA SER A 248 -14.72 8.49 18.93
C SER A 248 -15.07 9.49 20.05
N ARG A 249 -15.47 10.72 19.69
CA ARG A 249 -15.92 11.70 20.68
C ARG A 249 -17.18 11.25 21.42
N ALA A 250 -18.14 10.65 20.72
CA ALA A 250 -19.36 10.12 21.33
C ALA A 250 -19.05 8.93 22.26
N GLU A 251 -18.16 8.03 21.86
CA GLU A 251 -17.67 6.92 22.68
C GLU A 251 -17.00 7.42 23.96
N ILE A 252 -16.12 8.42 23.85
CA ILE A 252 -15.47 9.05 25.01
C ILE A 252 -16.51 9.65 25.96
N HIS A 253 -17.48 10.41 25.43
CA HIS A 253 -18.55 10.98 26.26
C HIS A 253 -19.39 9.90 26.96
N LYS A 254 -19.73 8.81 26.26
CA LYS A 254 -20.43 7.67 26.85
C LYS A 254 -19.59 6.98 27.92
N ALA A 255 -18.29 6.82 27.70
CA ALA A 255 -17.37 6.20 28.65
C ALA A 255 -17.15 7.07 29.90
N GLN A 256 -17.35 8.38 29.81
CA GLN A 256 -17.31 9.30 30.95
C GLN A 256 -18.55 9.25 31.84
N ASP A 257 -19.65 8.64 31.38
CA ASP A 257 -20.86 8.49 32.20
C ASP A 257 -20.60 7.65 33.46
N ALA A 258 -21.03 8.15 34.62
CA ALA A 258 -20.73 7.55 35.91
C ALA A 258 -21.33 6.15 36.08
N LYS A 259 -22.51 5.87 35.49
CA LYS A 259 -23.15 4.55 35.54
C LYS A 259 -22.40 3.57 34.64
N VAL A 260 -22.06 3.98 33.42
CA VAL A 260 -21.25 3.18 32.48
C VAL A 260 -19.88 2.86 33.09
N LYS A 261 -19.23 3.84 33.73
CA LYS A 261 -17.98 3.63 34.46
C LYS A 261 -18.16 2.61 35.58
N ALA A 262 -19.17 2.77 36.44
CA ALA A 262 -19.40 1.86 37.55
C ALA A 262 -19.69 0.42 37.09
N GLU A 263 -20.47 0.25 36.02
CA GLU A 263 -20.75 -1.05 35.42
C GLU A 263 -19.49 -1.70 34.84
N ASN A 264 -18.71 -0.96 34.04
CA ASN A 264 -17.47 -1.46 33.45
C ASN A 264 -16.43 -1.81 34.53
N THR A 265 -16.29 -1.00 35.59
CA THR A 265 -15.40 -1.31 36.71
C THR A 265 -15.85 -2.59 37.42
N ARG A 266 -17.15 -2.75 37.72
CA ARG A 266 -17.68 -3.97 38.36
C ARG A 266 -17.44 -5.21 37.50
N LYS A 267 -17.68 -5.10 36.19
CA LYS A 267 -17.40 -6.19 35.23
C LYS A 267 -15.92 -6.56 35.25
N ARG A 268 -15.03 -5.57 35.17
CA ARG A 268 -13.58 -5.80 35.19
C ARG A 268 -13.11 -6.38 36.52
N THR A 269 -13.61 -5.90 37.65
CA THR A 269 -13.32 -6.48 38.97
C THR A 269 -13.76 -7.94 39.05
N ARG A 270 -14.93 -8.28 38.51
CA ARG A 270 -15.40 -9.66 38.43
C ARG A 270 -14.49 -10.52 37.55
N GLU A 271 -14.13 -10.07 36.35
CA GLU A 271 -13.18 -10.76 35.47
C GLU A 271 -11.83 -11.02 36.14
N LEU A 272 -11.34 -10.06 36.93
CA LEU A 272 -10.08 -10.18 37.67
C LEU A 272 -10.18 -11.14 38.86
N LEU A 273 -11.34 -11.20 39.54
CA LEU A 273 -11.58 -12.09 40.68
C LEU A 273 -11.98 -13.51 40.27
N GLU A 274 -12.56 -13.71 39.08
CA GLU A 274 -12.98 -15.02 38.56
C GLU A 274 -11.82 -15.87 38.02
N GLU A 275 -10.57 -15.45 38.21
CA GLU A 275 -9.33 -16.20 37.95
C GLU A 275 -9.43 -17.18 36.76
N LYS A 276 -9.85 -16.67 35.60
CA LYS A 276 -9.51 -17.35 34.35
C LYS A 276 -8.06 -17.01 34.06
N GLU A 277 -7.18 -18.02 34.17
CA GLU A 277 -5.81 -17.98 33.65
C GLU A 277 -5.83 -17.38 32.23
N GLY A 278 -5.52 -16.08 32.10
CA GLY A 278 -5.81 -15.37 30.87
C GLY A 278 -5.37 -13.91 30.88
N PHE A 279 -4.13 -13.72 30.42
CA PHE A 279 -3.51 -12.47 29.95
C PHE A 279 -3.00 -11.48 31.01
N ARG A 280 -1.68 -11.55 31.28
CA ARG A 280 -0.89 -10.51 31.97
C ARG A 280 -0.58 -9.35 31.02
N TRP A 281 -0.76 -8.12 31.49
CA TRP A 281 -0.48 -6.86 30.77
C TRP A 281 0.80 -6.17 31.28
N ASP A 282 1.76 -6.94 31.77
CA ASP A 282 3.07 -6.41 32.20
C ASP A 282 4.03 -6.32 31.00
#